data_AF-A0A9X2ZJN9-F1
#
_entry.id   AF-A0A9X2ZJN9-F1
#
_cell.length_a   1.000
_cell.length_b   1.000
_cell.length_c   1.000
_cell.angle_alpha   90.00
_cell.angle_beta   90.00
_cell.angle_gamma   90.00
#
_symmetry.space_group_name_H-M   'P 1'
#
loop_
_entity.id
_entity.type
_entity.pdbx_description
1 polymer ?
#
loop_
_entity_poly.entity_id
_entity_poly.type
_entity_poly.pdbx_seq_one_letter_code
_entity_poly.pdbx_strand_id
1 'polypeptide(L)'
;MKGKIIFLSIFLMLSTEMVSSQAKNAPQSIISTTALIRKYHDQKELKGMQKGELLELYIERIKVLVKTLPYIALATKPGVTMADLGIPMDSENKKIQDAQVSSTNSFLDVTVEFQRKMMPYSDKDNLVAAILFYENTLKTLHLFNESNE
;
A
#
# COMPACT_ATOMS: atom_id res chain seq x y z
N MET A 1 12.28 14.22 -50.11
CA MET A 1 12.38 14.52 -48.65
C MET A 1 11.17 14.11 -47.83
N LYS A 2 9.94 14.08 -48.39
CA LYS A 2 8.71 13.73 -47.64
C LYS A 2 8.67 12.29 -47.09
N GLY A 3 9.14 11.29 -47.85
CA GLY A 3 9.17 9.89 -47.39
C GLY A 3 10.17 9.59 -46.26
N LYS A 4 11.27 10.35 -46.16
CA LYS A 4 12.26 10.20 -45.08
C LYS A 4 11.74 10.70 -43.73
N ILE A 5 10.85 11.70 -43.75
CA ILE A 5 10.21 12.25 -42.55
C ILE A 5 9.15 11.28 -42.00
N ILE A 6 8.37 10.64 -42.89
CA ILE A 6 7.36 9.64 -42.49
C ILE A 6 8.02 8.42 -41.83
N PHE A 7 9.14 7.95 -42.38
CA PHE A 7 9.89 6.83 -41.78
C PHE A 7 10.46 7.16 -40.40
N LEU A 8 10.96 8.39 -40.20
CA LEU A 8 11.49 8.83 -38.91
C LEU A 8 10.38 8.93 -37.85
N SER A 9 9.18 9.40 -38.22
CA SER A 9 8.03 9.50 -37.30
C SER A 9 7.50 8.13 -36.87
N ILE A 10 7.51 7.12 -37.75
CA ILE A 10 7.10 5.75 -37.40
C ILE A 10 8.13 5.09 -36.47
N PHE A 11 9.42 5.34 -36.71
CA PHE A 11 10.48 4.79 -35.85
C PHE A 11 10.48 5.40 -34.43
N LEU A 12 10.09 6.67 -34.30
CA LEU A 12 9.97 7.36 -33.00
C LEU A 12 8.75 6.92 -32.18
N MET A 13 7.69 6.42 -32.81
CA MET A 13 6.53 5.84 -32.12
C MET A 13 6.86 4.46 -31.51
N LEU A 14 7.65 3.63 -32.21
CA LEU A 14 7.99 2.27 -31.78
C LEU A 14 8.93 2.22 -30.56
N SER A 15 9.73 3.25 -30.32
CA SER A 15 10.64 3.30 -29.17
C SER A 15 9.95 3.62 -27.84
N THR A 16 8.74 4.21 -27.88
CA THR A 16 7.99 4.57 -26.66
C THR A 16 7.31 3.37 -25.96
N GLU A 17 7.09 2.26 -26.67
CA GLU A 17 6.46 1.06 -26.08
C GLU A 17 7.44 0.20 -25.27
N MET A 18 8.73 0.20 -25.63
CA MET A 18 9.73 -0.66 -24.98
C MET A 18 10.03 -0.23 -23.53
N VAL A 19 9.98 1.08 -23.24
CA VAL A 19 10.25 1.64 -21.90
C VAL A 19 9.21 1.20 -20.87
N SER A 20 7.96 0.95 -21.30
CA SER A 20 6.85 0.53 -20.43
C SER A 20 6.93 -0.95 -19.99
N SER A 21 7.60 -1.81 -20.76
CA SER A 21 7.71 -3.24 -20.41
C SER A 21 8.78 -3.52 -19.34
N GLN A 22 9.83 -2.69 -19.30
CA GLN A 22 10.96 -2.89 -18.39
C GLN A 22 10.59 -2.55 -16.94
N ALA A 23 9.74 -1.52 -16.75
CA ALA A 23 9.18 -1.17 -15.45
C ALA A 23 8.22 -2.23 -14.88
N LYS A 24 7.52 -2.97 -15.76
CA LYS A 24 6.62 -4.07 -15.35
C LYS A 24 7.37 -5.31 -14.86
N ASN A 25 8.67 -5.45 -15.12
CA ASN A 25 9.44 -6.65 -14.79
C ASN A 25 10.30 -6.50 -13.53
N ALA A 26 10.28 -5.35 -12.87
CA ALA A 26 10.95 -5.19 -11.59
C ALA A 26 10.26 -6.06 -10.51
N PRO A 27 11.03 -6.75 -9.64
CA PRO A 27 10.46 -7.50 -8.52
C PRO A 27 9.60 -6.58 -7.65
N GLN A 28 8.33 -6.94 -7.50
CA GLN A 28 7.41 -6.20 -6.65
C GLN A 28 7.38 -6.80 -5.25
N SER A 29 7.38 -5.93 -4.23
CA SER A 29 7.26 -6.33 -2.84
C SER A 29 5.85 -6.88 -2.53
N ILE A 30 5.76 -7.95 -1.74
CA ILE A 30 4.50 -8.51 -1.23
C ILE A 30 3.81 -7.52 -0.29
N ILE A 31 4.55 -7.03 0.71
CA ILE A 31 4.12 -5.88 1.52
C ILE A 31 4.71 -4.61 0.92
N SER A 32 3.84 -3.71 0.48
CA SER A 32 4.23 -2.43 -0.10
C SER A 32 5.07 -1.60 0.86
N THR A 33 6.18 -1.01 0.39
CA THR A 33 7.01 -0.06 1.15
C THR A 33 6.27 1.18 1.64
N THR A 34 5.12 1.52 1.05
CA THR A 34 4.25 2.61 1.54
C THR A 34 3.46 2.24 2.81
N ALA A 35 3.55 1.00 3.30
CA ALA A 35 2.90 0.55 4.53
C ALA A 35 3.76 0.83 5.78
N LEU A 36 4.45 1.97 5.83
CA LEU A 36 5.32 2.36 6.95
C LEU A 36 4.66 3.42 7.82
N ILE A 37 4.64 3.20 9.13
CA ILE A 37 4.20 4.18 10.12
C ILE A 37 5.41 4.90 10.68
N ARG A 38 5.40 6.23 10.60
CA ARG A 38 6.51 7.07 11.08
C ARG A 38 6.45 7.33 12.59
N LYS A 39 5.24 7.46 13.14
CA LYS A 39 5.01 7.79 14.54
C LYS A 39 3.75 7.10 15.05
N TYR A 40 3.86 6.48 16.22
CA TYR A 40 2.71 6.06 17.02
C TYR A 40 2.36 7.13 18.05
N HIS A 41 1.08 7.25 18.36
CA HIS A 41 0.53 8.25 19.26
C HIS A 41 0.06 7.60 20.55
N ASP A 42 0.09 8.37 21.63
CA ASP A 42 -0.57 7.99 22.87
C ASP A 42 -1.98 8.61 22.98
N GLN A 43 -2.74 8.15 23.97
CA GLN A 43 -4.11 8.61 24.17
C GLN A 43 -4.20 10.12 24.45
N LYS A 44 -3.20 10.69 25.14
CA LYS A 44 -3.20 12.12 25.50
C LYS A 44 -2.94 12.97 24.26
N GLU A 45 -1.98 12.56 23.41
CA GLU A 45 -1.71 13.18 22.12
C GLU A 45 -2.96 13.19 21.25
N LEU A 46 -3.61 12.02 21.06
CA LEU A 46 -4.80 11.89 20.21
C LEU A 46 -5.99 12.70 20.73
N LYS A 47 -6.22 12.75 22.05
CA LYS A 47 -7.27 13.59 22.64
C LYS A 47 -7.04 15.07 22.39
N GLY A 48 -5.78 15.50 22.28
CA GLY A 48 -5.41 16.88 21.96
C GLY A 48 -5.64 17.28 20.51
N MET A 49 -5.73 16.32 19.58
CA MET A 49 -5.88 16.60 18.14
C MET A 49 -7.27 17.09 17.75
N GLN A 50 -7.35 17.85 16.67
CA GLN A 50 -8.62 18.21 16.07
C GLN A 50 -9.23 17.01 15.34
N LYS A 51 -10.56 17.02 15.20
CA LYS A 51 -11.28 15.90 14.57
C LYS A 51 -10.80 15.63 13.13
N GLY A 52 -10.51 16.67 12.36
CA GLY A 52 -9.97 16.52 11.00
C GLY A 52 -8.63 15.78 10.96
N GLU A 53 -7.73 16.09 11.90
CA GLU A 53 -6.43 15.41 12.02
C GLU A 53 -6.60 13.94 12.38
N LEU A 54 -7.52 13.64 13.32
CA LEU A 54 -7.86 12.27 13.70
C LEU A 54 -8.45 11.47 12.53
N LEU A 55 -9.23 12.10 11.65
CA LEU A 55 -9.79 11.44 10.47
C LEU A 55 -8.72 11.03 9.47
N GLU A 56 -7.78 11.93 9.14
CA GLU A 56 -6.68 11.58 8.24
C GLU A 56 -5.78 10.51 8.86
N LEU A 57 -5.51 10.59 10.17
CA LEU A 57 -4.74 9.57 10.88
C LEU A 57 -5.46 8.21 10.88
N TYR A 58 -6.76 8.18 11.13
CA TYR A 58 -7.58 6.96 11.05
C TYR A 58 -7.50 6.32 9.65
N ILE A 59 -7.61 7.13 8.59
CA ILE A 59 -7.50 6.69 7.20
C ILE A 59 -6.08 6.18 6.88
N GLU A 60 -5.03 6.84 7.39
CA GLU A 60 -3.65 6.39 7.22
C GLU A 60 -3.45 5.01 7.86
N ARG A 61 -3.94 4.81 9.10
CA ARG A 61 -3.75 3.56 9.84
C ARG A 61 -4.45 2.38 9.18
N ILE A 62 -5.68 2.56 8.69
CA ILE A 62 -6.37 1.48 7.98
C ILE A 62 -5.68 1.13 6.65
N LYS A 63 -5.11 2.12 5.93
CA LYS A 63 -4.33 1.85 4.71
C LYS A 63 -3.12 0.96 5.00
N VAL A 64 -2.40 1.23 6.09
CA VAL A 64 -1.25 0.41 6.49
C VAL A 64 -1.71 -1.00 6.87
N LEU A 65 -2.76 -1.13 7.68
CA LEU A 65 -3.30 -2.43 8.09
C LEU A 65 -3.71 -3.29 6.88
N VAL A 66 -4.48 -2.74 5.94
CA VAL A 66 -4.94 -3.46 4.74
C VAL A 66 -3.77 -3.91 3.85
N LYS A 67 -2.69 -3.11 3.78
CA LYS A 67 -1.49 -3.46 3.01
C LYS A 67 -0.58 -4.46 3.71
N THR A 68 -0.84 -4.80 4.98
CA THR A 68 0.05 -5.61 5.82
C THR A 68 -0.62 -6.91 6.27
N LEU A 69 -1.80 -6.81 6.89
CA LEU A 69 -2.49 -7.92 7.55
C LEU A 69 -2.68 -9.17 6.67
N PRO A 70 -3.06 -9.07 5.37
CA PRO A 70 -3.27 -10.27 4.55
C PRO A 70 -2.00 -11.09 4.32
N TYR A 71 -0.81 -10.51 4.53
CA TYR A 71 0.46 -11.08 4.11
C TYR A 71 1.36 -11.51 5.26
N ILE A 72 0.92 -11.38 6.52
CA ILE A 72 1.76 -11.58 7.71
C ILE A 72 2.38 -12.98 7.82
N ALA A 73 1.81 -13.98 7.15
CA ALA A 73 2.36 -15.34 7.07
C ALA A 73 3.40 -15.52 5.94
N LEU A 74 3.42 -14.61 4.96
CA LEU A 74 4.36 -14.62 3.84
C LEU A 74 5.54 -13.68 4.10
N ALA A 75 5.25 -12.45 4.49
CA ALA A 75 6.23 -11.42 4.73
C ALA A 75 5.85 -10.65 5.99
N THR A 76 6.87 -10.34 6.78
CA THR A 76 6.74 -9.59 8.02
C THR A 76 7.16 -8.13 7.79
N LYS A 77 8.14 -7.88 6.93
CA LYS A 77 8.68 -6.55 6.63
C LYS A 77 8.28 -6.05 5.23
N PRO A 78 8.04 -4.74 5.05
CA PRO A 78 7.90 -4.16 3.72
C PRO A 78 9.15 -4.38 2.87
N GLY A 79 8.97 -4.52 1.56
CA GLY A 79 10.09 -4.69 0.61
C GLY A 79 10.49 -6.13 0.31
N VAL A 80 9.99 -7.12 1.06
CA VAL A 80 10.18 -8.55 0.75
C VAL A 80 9.45 -8.92 -0.54
N THR A 81 10.15 -9.55 -1.47
CA THR A 81 9.63 -10.00 -2.77
C THR A 81 9.30 -11.49 -2.76
N MET A 82 8.57 -11.95 -3.78
CA MET A 82 8.31 -13.39 -3.97
C MET A 82 9.61 -14.21 -4.12
N ALA A 83 10.62 -13.65 -4.79
CA ALA A 83 11.92 -14.29 -4.96
C ALA A 83 12.65 -14.49 -3.62
N ASP A 84 12.57 -13.53 -2.69
CA ASP A 84 13.18 -13.62 -1.36
C ASP A 84 12.56 -14.76 -0.52
N LEU A 85 11.31 -15.12 -0.82
CA LEU A 85 10.59 -16.24 -0.19
C LEU A 85 10.75 -17.57 -0.92
N GLY A 86 11.56 -17.61 -2.00
CA GLY A 86 11.70 -18.81 -2.83
C GLY A 86 10.45 -19.14 -3.67
N ILE A 87 9.52 -18.20 -3.81
CA ILE A 87 8.33 -18.37 -4.67
C ILE A 87 8.76 -18.17 -6.13
N PRO A 88 8.44 -19.10 -7.05
CA PRO A 88 8.80 -18.96 -8.46
C PRO A 88 8.25 -17.68 -9.10
N MET A 89 9.12 -16.92 -9.75
CA MET A 89 8.78 -15.69 -10.49
C MET A 89 8.27 -16.01 -11.91
N ASP A 90 7.34 -16.95 -12.04
CA ASP A 90 6.69 -17.26 -13.31
C ASP A 90 5.58 -16.23 -13.65
N SER A 91 5.06 -16.32 -14.86
CA SER A 91 4.04 -15.38 -15.35
C SER A 91 2.71 -15.50 -14.61
N GLU A 92 2.40 -16.65 -14.03
CA GLU A 92 1.16 -16.89 -13.31
C GLU A 92 1.20 -16.24 -11.92
N ASN A 93 2.24 -16.52 -11.13
CA ASN A 93 2.43 -15.92 -9.81
C ASN A 93 2.55 -14.40 -9.89
N LYS A 94 3.26 -13.90 -10.90
CA LYS A 94 3.33 -12.46 -11.16
C LYS A 94 1.95 -11.85 -11.45
N LYS A 95 1.16 -12.48 -12.31
CA LYS A 95 -0.19 -12.02 -12.64
C LYS A 95 -1.10 -12.00 -11.41
N ILE A 96 -0.98 -13.00 -10.52
CA ILE A 96 -1.72 -13.05 -9.25
C ILE A 96 -1.30 -11.89 -8.34
N GLN A 97 0.01 -11.62 -8.21
CA GLN A 97 0.52 -10.50 -7.42
C GLN A 97 0.02 -9.15 -7.95
N ASP A 98 0.11 -8.93 -9.27
CA ASP A 98 -0.36 -7.70 -9.93
C ASP A 98 -1.87 -7.49 -9.71
N ALA A 99 -2.67 -8.55 -9.88
CA ALA A 99 -4.11 -8.51 -9.68
C ALA A 99 -4.47 -8.19 -8.21
N GLN A 100 -3.74 -8.80 -7.27
CA GLN A 100 -3.93 -8.57 -5.84
C GLN A 100 -3.60 -7.12 -5.45
N VAL A 101 -2.52 -6.56 -5.98
CA VAL A 101 -2.14 -5.15 -5.75
C VAL A 101 -3.18 -4.20 -6.31
N SER A 102 -3.61 -4.40 -7.56
CA SER A 102 -4.65 -3.58 -8.19
C SER A 102 -5.95 -3.64 -7.38
N SER A 103 -6.37 -4.83 -6.97
CA SER A 103 -7.61 -5.03 -6.21
C SER A 103 -7.54 -4.38 -4.83
N THR A 104 -6.39 -4.47 -4.16
CA THR A 104 -6.15 -3.80 -2.88
C THR A 104 -6.24 -2.29 -3.02
N ASN A 105 -5.67 -1.72 -4.08
CA ASN A 105 -5.75 -0.27 -4.34
C ASN A 105 -7.20 0.17 -4.60
N SER A 106 -7.93 -0.54 -5.46
CA SER A 106 -9.35 -0.24 -5.71
C SER A 106 -10.20 -0.35 -4.45
N PHE A 107 -9.96 -1.37 -3.61
CA PHE A 107 -10.62 -1.52 -2.32
C PHE A 107 -10.33 -0.33 -1.40
N LEU A 108 -9.06 0.10 -1.31
CA LEU A 108 -8.66 1.24 -0.50
C LEU A 108 -9.29 2.54 -1.01
N ASP A 109 -9.35 2.78 -2.32
CA ASP A 109 -9.94 4.00 -2.88
C ASP A 109 -11.41 4.15 -2.48
N VAL A 110 -12.21 3.10 -2.68
CA VAL A 110 -13.63 3.08 -2.29
C VAL A 110 -13.78 3.23 -0.78
N THR A 111 -12.95 2.53 0.01
CA THR A 111 -13.01 2.58 1.47
C THR A 111 -12.65 3.97 2.00
N VAL A 112 -11.64 4.62 1.43
CA VAL A 112 -11.21 5.96 1.82
C VAL A 112 -12.28 6.99 1.47
N GLU A 113 -12.89 6.88 0.30
CA GLU A 113 -13.99 7.76 -0.08
C GLU A 113 -15.17 7.64 0.89
N PHE A 114 -15.56 6.41 1.21
CA PHE A 114 -16.60 6.14 2.20
C PHE A 114 -16.23 6.74 3.56
N GLN A 115 -15.00 6.49 4.05
CA GLN A 115 -14.55 6.97 5.36
C GLN A 115 -14.51 8.50 5.42
N ARG A 116 -14.04 9.18 4.37
CA ARG A 116 -14.03 10.65 4.32
C ARG A 116 -15.43 11.25 4.40
N LYS A 117 -16.42 10.57 3.82
CA LYS A 117 -17.82 11.03 3.84
C LYS A 117 -18.53 10.67 5.15
N MET A 118 -18.31 9.48 5.69
CA MET A 118 -19.09 8.94 6.80
C MET A 118 -18.44 9.11 8.18
N MET A 119 -17.11 9.04 8.27
CA MET A 119 -16.41 9.16 9.57
C MET A 119 -16.53 10.54 10.23
N PRO A 120 -16.73 11.68 9.53
CA PRO A 120 -17.02 12.94 10.19
C PRO A 120 -18.25 12.92 11.13
N TYR A 121 -19.16 11.97 10.95
CA TYR A 121 -20.34 11.79 11.82
C TYR A 121 -20.05 10.99 13.09
N SER A 122 -18.89 10.34 13.21
CA SER A 122 -18.51 9.56 14.40
C SER A 122 -18.10 10.45 15.58
N ASP A 123 -18.25 9.98 16.81
CA ASP A 123 -17.75 10.70 17.98
C ASP A 123 -16.22 10.77 18.01
N LYS A 124 -15.69 11.91 18.49
CA LYS A 124 -14.24 12.11 18.60
C LYS A 124 -13.58 11.04 19.47
N ASP A 125 -14.20 10.67 20.59
CA ASP A 125 -13.64 9.66 21.49
C ASP A 125 -13.61 8.27 20.85
N ASN A 126 -14.60 7.93 20.02
CA ASN A 126 -14.62 6.70 19.24
C ASN A 126 -13.51 6.68 18.18
N LEU A 127 -13.24 7.81 17.51
CA LEU A 127 -12.10 7.93 16.59
C LEU A 127 -10.76 7.72 17.31
N VAL A 128 -10.59 8.35 18.48
CA VAL A 128 -9.37 8.18 19.28
C VAL A 128 -9.18 6.71 19.68
N ALA A 129 -10.24 6.05 20.17
CA ALA A 129 -10.19 4.65 20.55
C ALA A 129 -9.85 3.74 19.36
N ALA A 130 -10.46 3.98 18.20
CA ALA A 130 -10.18 3.19 17.00
C ALA A 130 -8.75 3.38 16.49
N ILE A 131 -8.22 4.61 16.50
CA ILE A 131 -6.82 4.88 16.14
C ILE A 131 -5.87 4.14 17.08
N LEU A 132 -6.11 4.20 18.40
CA LEU A 132 -5.30 3.47 19.38
C LEU A 132 -5.33 1.95 19.12
N PHE A 133 -6.51 1.41 18.81
CA PHE A 133 -6.65 -0.01 18.48
C PHE A 133 -5.82 -0.37 17.23
N TYR A 134 -5.91 0.42 16.16
CA TYR A 134 -5.11 0.20 14.95
C TYR A 134 -3.63 0.29 15.23
N GLU A 135 -3.19 1.32 15.95
CA GLU A 135 -1.77 1.50 16.30
C GLU A 135 -1.24 0.37 17.18
N ASN A 136 -2.02 -0.11 18.16
CA ASN A 136 -1.62 -1.24 18.99
C ASN A 136 -1.55 -2.55 18.19
N THR A 137 -2.48 -2.74 17.24
CA THR A 137 -2.42 -3.87 16.30
C THR A 137 -1.14 -3.81 15.47
N LEU A 138 -0.80 -2.64 14.93
CA LEU A 138 0.39 -2.42 14.12
C LEU A 138 1.69 -2.61 14.92
N LYS A 139 1.72 -2.17 16.19
CA LYS A 139 2.83 -2.48 17.12
C LYS A 139 2.96 -3.98 17.36
N THR A 140 1.84 -4.67 17.58
CA THR A 140 1.83 -6.13 17.80
C THR A 140 2.35 -6.88 16.58
N LEU A 141 1.97 -6.45 15.38
CA LEU A 141 2.52 -6.98 14.13
C LEU A 141 4.02 -6.75 14.04
N HIS A 142 4.49 -5.55 14.37
CA HIS A 142 5.93 -5.27 14.39
C HIS A 142 6.69 -6.18 15.37
N LEU A 143 6.16 -6.40 16.56
CA LEU A 143 6.76 -7.32 17.54
C LEU A 143 6.70 -8.79 17.09
N PHE A 144 5.59 -9.22 16.48
CA PHE A 144 5.46 -10.54 15.87
C PHE A 144 6.55 -10.77 14.83
N ASN A 145 6.84 -9.75 14.02
CA ASN A 145 7.91 -9.80 13.03
C ASN A 145 9.29 -9.99 13.66
N GLU A 146 9.60 -9.28 14.75
CA GLU A 146 10.87 -9.41 15.47
C GLU A 146 11.01 -10.78 16.16
N SER A 147 9.90 -11.37 16.64
CA SER A 147 9.94 -12.66 17.33
C SER A 147 10.14 -13.88 16.43
N ASN A 148 9.97 -13.72 15.10
CA ASN A 148 10.13 -14.79 14.11
C ASN A 148 11.49 -14.74 13.38
N GLU A 149 12.40 -13.85 13.78
CA GLU A 149 13.80 -13.79 13.32
C GLU A 149 14.74 -14.46 14.33
#